data_AF-A0A537GJW1-F1
#
_entry.id   AF-A0A537GJW1-F1
#
_cell.length_a   1.000
_cell.length_b   1.000
_cell.length_c   1.000
_cell.angle_alpha   90.00
_cell.angle_beta   90.00
_cell.angle_gamma   90.00
#
_symmetry.space_group_name_H-M   'P 1'
#
loop_
_entity.id
_entity.type
_entity.pdbx_description
1 polymer ?
#
loop_
_entity_poly.entity_id
_entity_poly.type
_entity_poly.pdbx_seq_one_letter_code
_entity_poly.pdbx_strand_id
1 'polypeptide(L)'
;MNEDDGIWAMVVAAGGEYAYVKRFRIRFERDICFVVDPGKNIFEVIPKKIDRIDAVILVVATGFWHYGDIRMIFDSSTDADMIEQRLRAQLTRSREKNPS
;
A
#
# COMPACT_ATOMS: atom_id res chain seq x y z
N MET A 1 23.23 -5.82 9.37
CA MET A 1 22.13 -4.85 9.21
C MET A 1 20.86 -5.61 9.48
N ASN A 2 20.13 -5.22 10.53
CA ASN A 2 18.95 -5.96 11.00
C ASN A 2 17.85 -5.92 9.93
N GLU A 3 17.35 -7.09 9.54
CA GLU A 3 16.30 -7.23 8.52
C GLU A 3 14.91 -6.77 9.00
N ASP A 4 14.78 -6.26 10.23
CA ASP A 4 13.51 -5.89 10.87
C ASP A 4 13.01 -4.45 10.64
N ASP A 5 13.79 -3.54 10.04
CA ASP A 5 13.42 -2.12 9.86
C ASP A 5 12.44 -1.86 8.69
N GLY A 6 11.43 -2.70 8.52
CA GLY A 6 10.32 -2.45 7.58
C GLY A 6 9.18 -1.70 8.23
N ILE A 7 8.50 -0.83 7.48
CA ILE A 7 7.18 -0.35 7.92
C ILE A 7 6.20 -1.51 7.77
N TRP A 8 5.45 -1.80 8.84
CA TRP A 8 4.44 -2.85 8.87
C TRP A 8 3.04 -2.24 8.93
N ALA A 9 2.10 -2.89 8.27
CA ALA A 9 0.69 -2.50 8.34
C ALA A 9 -0.20 -3.74 8.40
N MET A 10 -1.31 -3.65 9.11
CA MET A 10 -2.43 -4.55 8.86
C MET A 10 -3.09 -4.14 7.54
N VAL A 11 -3.12 -5.05 6.59
CA VAL A 11 -3.71 -4.83 5.27
C VAL A 11 -5.03 -5.58 5.20
N VAL A 12 -6.06 -4.83 4.83
CA VAL A 12 -7.41 -5.31 4.57
C VAL A 12 -7.72 -5.04 3.09
N ALA A 13 -7.83 -6.10 2.29
CA ALA A 13 -8.20 -5.98 0.88
C ALA A 13 -9.49 -6.78 0.64
N ALA A 14 -10.53 -6.08 0.16
CA ALA A 14 -11.82 -6.68 -0.17
C ALA A 14 -11.81 -7.19 -1.62
N GLY A 15 -11.08 -8.28 -1.89
CA GLY A 15 -11.01 -8.90 -3.20
C GLY A 15 -11.50 -10.34 -3.19
N GLY A 16 -12.76 -10.59 -3.58
CA GLY A 16 -13.29 -11.92 -3.92
C GLY A 16 -12.82 -13.09 -3.03
N GLU A 17 -12.35 -14.19 -3.66
CA GLU A 17 -11.82 -15.40 -2.98
C GLU A 17 -10.60 -15.16 -2.06
N TYR A 18 -10.02 -13.97 -2.08
CA TYR A 18 -8.78 -13.62 -1.41
C TYR A 18 -8.95 -12.38 -0.52
N ALA A 19 -9.97 -12.40 0.33
CA ALA A 19 -10.08 -11.43 1.41
C ALA A 19 -8.86 -11.58 2.34
N TYR A 20 -7.96 -10.60 2.33
CA TYR A 20 -6.80 -10.58 3.21
C TYR A 20 -7.10 -9.65 4.38
N VAL A 21 -6.97 -10.17 5.60
CA VAL A 21 -6.86 -9.39 6.84
C VAL A 21 -5.64 -9.92 7.57
N LYS A 22 -4.47 -9.36 7.27
CA LYS A 22 -3.21 -9.83 7.82
C LYS A 22 -2.19 -8.70 7.92
N ARG A 23 -1.20 -8.88 8.78
CA ARG A 23 -0.06 -7.97 8.92
C ARG A 23 0.98 -8.26 7.84
N PHE A 24 1.32 -7.25 7.05
CA PHE A 24 2.29 -7.34 5.97
C PHE A 24 3.36 -6.26 6.12
N ARG A 25 4.52 -6.53 5.52
CA ARG A 25 5.57 -5.53 5.39
C ARG A 25 5.31 -4.69 4.15
N ILE A 26 5.36 -3.38 4.30
CA ILE A 26 5.24 -2.44 3.18
C ILE A 26 6.66 -2.08 2.72
N ARG A 27 6.94 -2.32 1.45
CA ARG A 27 8.23 -1.99 0.84
C ARG A 27 8.04 -1.13 -0.39
N PHE A 28 9.03 -0.29 -0.66
CA PHE A 28 9.11 0.45 -1.91
C PHE A 28 10.36 0.02 -2.63
N GLU A 29 10.22 -0.45 -3.86
CA GLU A 29 11.34 -0.74 -4.75
C GLU A 29 11.14 0.03 -6.05
N ARG A 30 12.12 0.84 -6.43
CA ARG A 30 12.05 1.69 -7.64
C ARG A 30 10.75 2.51 -7.72
N ASP A 31 10.34 3.08 -6.58
CA ASP A 31 9.11 3.88 -6.39
C ASP A 31 7.79 3.11 -6.54
N ILE A 32 7.83 1.77 -6.59
CA ILE A 32 6.66 0.92 -6.62
C ILE A 32 6.41 0.36 -5.22
N CYS A 33 5.17 0.51 -4.73
CA CYS A 33 4.75 -0.06 -3.45
C CYS A 33 4.47 -1.55 -3.57
N PHE A 34 5.04 -2.34 -2.66
CA PHE A 34 4.82 -3.78 -2.52
C PHE A 34 4.33 -4.12 -1.13
N VAL A 35 3.33 -4.98 -1.06
CA VAL A 35 2.85 -5.60 0.18
C VAL A 35 3.43 -7.01 0.23
N VAL A 36 4.28 -7.26 1.24
CA VAL A 36 5.10 -8.47 1.34
C VAL A 36 4.67 -9.28 2.56
N ASP A 37 4.26 -10.53 2.32
CA ASP A 37 4.08 -11.54 3.36
C ASP A 37 5.40 -12.31 3.53
N PRO A 38 5.98 -12.37 4.75
CA PRO A 38 7.16 -13.18 5.00
C PRO A 38 6.95 -14.64 4.56
N GLY A 39 7.65 -15.04 3.50
CA GLY A 39 7.70 -16.42 3.01
C GLY A 39 6.52 -16.89 2.14
N LYS A 40 5.64 -16.00 1.65
CA LYS A 40 4.48 -16.43 0.85
C LYS A 40 4.23 -15.60 -0.40
N ASN A 41 3.75 -14.37 -0.24
CA ASN A 41 3.16 -13.61 -1.34
C ASN A 41 3.68 -12.17 -1.35
N ILE A 42 4.03 -11.69 -2.53
CA ILE A 42 4.36 -10.28 -2.80
C ILE A 42 3.34 -9.82 -3.83
N PHE A 43 2.63 -8.74 -3.54
CA PHE A 43 1.79 -8.10 -4.54
C PHE A 43 2.09 -6.61 -4.67
N GLU A 44 2.01 -6.15 -5.91
CA GLU A 44 2.21 -4.76 -6.29
C GLU A 44 0.95 -3.94 -5.97
N VAL A 45 1.17 -2.76 -5.39
CA VAL A 45 0.13 -1.76 -5.17
C VAL A 45 0.37 -0.61 -6.14
N ILE A 46 -0.51 -0.53 -7.14
CA ILE A 46 -0.55 0.57 -8.11
C ILE A 46 -1.70 1.50 -7.71
N PRO A 47 -1.42 2.65 -7.07
CA PRO A 47 -2.46 3.55 -6.61
C PRO A 47 -3.16 4.23 -7.80
N LYS A 48 -4.49 4.30 -7.74
CA LYS A 48 -5.34 5.15 -8.59
C LYS A 48 -5.92 6.32 -7.79
N LYS A 49 -6.24 6.07 -6.53
CA LYS A 49 -6.69 7.06 -5.55
C LYS A 49 -6.13 6.68 -4.16
N ILE A 50 -5.81 7.69 -3.36
CA ILE A 50 -5.29 7.53 -2.00
C ILE A 50 -6.10 8.45 -1.08
N ASP A 51 -6.78 7.85 -0.12
CA ASP A 51 -7.59 8.55 0.89
C ASP A 51 -7.03 8.26 2.29
N ARG A 52 -6.80 9.32 3.07
CA ARG A 52 -6.47 9.23 4.50
C ARG A 52 -7.78 9.31 5.28
N ILE A 53 -8.14 8.25 5.98
CA ILE A 53 -9.41 8.21 6.73
C ILE A 53 -9.23 8.39 8.23
N ASP A 54 -8.01 8.18 8.74
CA ASP A 54 -7.63 8.41 10.14
C ASP A 54 -6.12 8.65 10.22
N ALA A 55 -5.62 9.12 11.37
CA ALA A 55 -4.21 9.35 11.67
C ALA A 55 -3.32 8.12 11.44
N VAL A 56 -3.85 6.91 11.41
CA VAL A 56 -3.07 5.68 11.15
C VAL A 56 -3.61 4.83 10.01
N ILE A 57 -4.60 5.32 9.25
CA ILE A 57 -5.32 4.50 8.27
C ILE A 57 -5.33 5.14 6.89
N LEU A 58 -4.75 4.42 5.93
CA LEU A 58 -4.79 4.74 4.50
C LEU A 58 -5.71 3.79 3.76
N VAL A 59 -6.46 4.31 2.81
CA VAL A 59 -7.18 3.54 1.81
C VAL A 59 -6.61 3.85 0.44
N VAL A 60 -6.14 2.82 -0.24
CA VAL A 60 -5.54 2.88 -1.58
C VAL A 60 -6.45 2.15 -2.55
N ALA A 61 -7.13 2.91 -3.40
CA ALA A 61 -7.89 2.33 -4.50
C ALA A 61 -6.92 1.94 -5.61
N THR A 62 -6.90 0.67 -5.98
CA THR A 62 -6.06 0.13 -7.06
C THR A 62 -6.84 -0.10 -8.37
N GLY A 63 -8.17 -0.09 -8.29
CA GLY A 63 -9.07 -0.34 -9.42
C GLY A 63 -9.67 -1.74 -9.42
N PHE A 64 -10.79 -1.90 -10.12
CA PHE A 64 -11.66 -3.09 -10.07
C PHE A 64 -10.97 -4.39 -10.54
N TRP A 65 -10.00 -4.29 -11.45
CA TRP A 65 -9.26 -5.45 -11.99
C TRP A 65 -8.03 -5.85 -11.17
N HIS A 66 -7.72 -5.12 -10.10
CA HIS A 66 -6.61 -5.44 -9.20
C HIS A 66 -7.17 -5.95 -7.87
N TYR A 67 -7.21 -5.11 -6.84
CA TYR A 67 -7.62 -5.51 -5.48
C TYR A 67 -8.80 -4.67 -4.96
N GLY A 68 -9.40 -3.84 -5.81
CA GLY A 68 -10.36 -2.82 -5.39
C GLY A 68 -9.69 -1.83 -4.44
N ASP A 69 -10.21 -1.74 -3.22
CA ASP A 69 -9.70 -0.87 -2.16
C ASP A 69 -8.86 -1.67 -1.16
N ILE A 70 -7.63 -1.19 -0.96
CA ILE A 70 -6.69 -1.73 0.02
C ILE A 70 -6.63 -0.76 1.21
N ARG A 71 -7.07 -1.22 2.38
CA ARG A 71 -6.94 -0.47 3.63
C ARG A 71 -5.68 -0.91 4.36
N MET A 72 -4.80 0.02 4.66
CA MET A 72 -3.58 -0.18 5.42
C MET A 72 -3.72 0.53 6.77
N ILE A 73 -3.57 -0.22 7.86
CA ILE A 73 -3.64 0.27 9.23
C ILE A 73 -2.23 0.14 9.83
N PHE A 74 -1.64 1.27 10.17
CA PHE A 74 -0.27 1.36 10.67
C PHE A 74 -0.25 1.44 12.20
N ASP A 75 0.90 1.14 12.79
CA ASP A 75 1.08 1.27 14.24
C ASP A 75 1.27 2.72 14.69
N SER A 76 1.72 3.59 13.77
CA SER A 76 1.99 5.01 14.04
C SER A 76 1.52 5.91 12.91
N SER A 77 1.22 7.17 13.26
CA SER A 77 0.87 8.18 12.27
C SER A 77 2.05 8.55 11.39
N THR A 78 3.26 8.55 11.95
CA THR A 78 4.50 8.78 11.22
C THR A 78 4.70 7.77 10.08
N ASP A 79 4.44 6.49 10.35
CA ASP A 79 4.51 5.46 9.32
C ASP A 79 3.48 5.69 8.23
N ALA A 80 2.23 5.98 8.64
CA ALA A 80 1.17 6.28 7.69
C ALA A 80 1.50 7.51 6.82
N ASP A 81 2.08 8.57 7.40
CA ASP A 81 2.52 9.78 6.67
C ASP A 81 3.62 9.48 5.66
N MET A 82 4.63 8.70 6.06
CA MET A 82 5.73 8.29 5.19
C MET A 82 5.23 7.48 4.00
N ILE A 83 4.32 6.53 4.23
CA ILE A 83 3.76 5.68 3.19
C ILE A 83 2.83 6.48 2.27
N GLU A 84 2.00 7.35 2.84
CA GLU A 84 1.13 8.24 2.06
C GLU A 84 1.93 9.12 1.11
N GLN A 85 2.99 9.76 1.60
CA GLN A 85 3.84 10.63 0.79
C GLN A 85 4.44 9.89 -0.40
N ARG A 86 4.93 8.66 -0.18
CA ARG A 86 5.52 7.84 -1.26
C ARG A 86 4.48 7.35 -2.26
N LEU A 87 3.31 6.91 -1.79
CA LEU A 87 2.20 6.51 -2.67
C LEU A 87 1.71 7.67 -3.53
N ARG A 88 1.61 8.88 -2.95
CA ARG A 88 1.23 10.08 -3.70
C ARG A 88 2.27 10.43 -4.77
N ALA A 89 3.55 10.31 -4.46
CA ALA A 89 4.61 10.49 -5.46
C ALA A 89 4.52 9.47 -6.60
N GLN A 90 4.26 8.19 -6.30
CA GLN A 90 4.01 7.14 -7.29
C GLN A 90 2.80 7.49 -8.17
N LEU A 91 1.69 7.92 -7.56
CA LEU A 91 0.45 8.30 -8.26
C LEU A 91 0.69 9.46 -9.23
N THR A 92 1.38 10.53 -8.81
CA THR A 92 1.69 11.67 -9.67
C THR A 92 2.52 11.24 -10.90
N ARG A 93 3.58 10.45 -10.69
CA ARG A 93 4.42 9.96 -11.80
C ARG A 93 3.67 9.04 -12.76
N SER A 94 2.73 8.24 -12.25
CA SER A 94 1.91 7.37 -13.10
C SER A 94 1.02 8.16 -14.06
N ARG A 95 0.55 9.35 -13.64
CA ARG A 95 -0.24 10.27 -14.47
C ARG A 95 0.63 10.96 -15.52
N GLU A 96 1.87 11.33 -15.17
CA GLU A 96 2.81 11.93 -16.12
C GLU A 96 3.24 10.96 -17.24
N LYS A 97 3.35 9.65 -16.93
CA LYS A 97 3.72 8.62 -17.92
C LYS A 97 2.56 8.20 -18.84
N ASN A 98 1.31 8.40 -18.40
CA ASN A 98 0.11 8.13 -19.19
C ASN A 98 -0.80 9.38 -19.16
N PRO A 99 -0.42 10.46 -19.86
CA PRO A 99 -1.30 11.61 -20.00
C PRO A 99 -2.56 11.13 -20.74
N SER A 100 -3.71 11.30 -20.09
CA SER A 100 -5.02 11.03 -20.69
C SER A 100 -5.33 12.05 -21.77
#